data_AF-A0A0B4FHG9-F1
#
_entry.id   AF-A0A0B4FHG9-F1
#
_cell.length_a   1.000
_cell.length_b   1.000
_cell.length_c   1.000
_cell.angle_alpha   90.00
_cell.angle_beta   90.00
_cell.angle_gamma   90.00
#
_symmetry.space_group_name_H-M   'P 1'
#
loop_
_entity.id
_entity.type
_entity.pdbx_description
1 polymer ?
#
loop_
_entity_poly.entity_id
_entity_poly.type
_entity_poly.pdbx_seq_one_letter_code
_entity_poly.pdbx_strand_id
1 'polypeptide(L)'
;MPNALHCSEKDEWKFTAQNILTGTGPKMPPLTEEPEDSQISQEKPFSVMGDDGAKHQTGMKLFWIVLALCLSVFLEALDLTIVTTAIPTITDHFHSLQDVGWYGSAYLLTSASVQLLFGRIYSQFTIKWVYLSSIVIFELGSLICGVANRSSIFIIGRAIAGVGSAGIFTGSLVILSQSVRLERRPFFTGIIGSMYGIASVVGPVLGGLFANKLTWRWCFLINLPLGGVAALVIITLLEPTRHSGEQDTKANRLRQCDPFGSVLFIAATVCLLLALQWGGTQHDWNSWRVILLFCSFGILILVFVLVQYIRKECATVPPRIFLQRTVWSSSLFGFCLGGAALSSVYFLPIWFQAVKGVSPVVSGFMMLPILISFALVSVLSGILVTVAGYYTPFMLAGTVFCSFAYGLMSTATPDTSMLTWVGYQILAGAGAGFATNQCLIAVQVVLDTDDIPTGTALVFFFRILGSAIFVSISDCVFTNKLRQLLLVNVPSLDPDVILKAGATNFRDVVSLADQPAVLAAYNGAISKTFIVFAVVSAVGIMGALSAEWKSVRASKELSKL
;
A
#
# COMPACT_ATOMS: atom_id res chain seq x y z
N MET A 1 42.65 37.98 0.99
CA MET A 1 43.06 38.40 -0.37
C MET A 1 44.57 38.66 -0.34
N PRO A 2 45.34 38.43 -1.43
CA PRO A 2 45.03 37.75 -2.70
C PRO A 2 46.13 36.70 -3.06
N ASN A 3 46.21 35.92 -4.16
CA ASN A 3 45.63 35.93 -5.51
C ASN A 3 45.74 34.52 -6.13
N ALA A 4 44.83 34.19 -7.04
CA ALA A 4 44.82 33.04 -7.94
C ALA A 4 45.84 33.16 -9.08
N LEU A 5 46.16 32.05 -9.78
CA LEU A 5 46.55 32.07 -11.22
C LEU A 5 46.32 30.69 -11.89
N HIS A 6 45.56 30.74 -12.99
CA HIS A 6 45.29 29.70 -13.99
C HIS A 6 46.55 29.19 -14.71
N CYS A 7 46.53 27.95 -15.21
CA CYS A 7 47.29 27.56 -16.40
C CYS A 7 46.47 26.64 -17.32
N SER A 8 46.61 26.86 -18.63
CA SER A 8 45.71 26.50 -19.73
C SER A 8 46.16 25.25 -20.52
N GLU A 9 45.18 24.50 -20.98
CA GLU A 9 45.18 23.17 -21.62
C GLU A 9 45.61 23.13 -23.11
N LYS A 10 46.63 23.90 -23.54
CA LYS A 10 46.95 24.07 -24.97
C LYS A 10 48.32 23.61 -25.48
N ASP A 11 49.21 23.09 -24.64
CA ASP A 11 50.58 22.76 -25.06
C ASP A 11 50.91 21.26 -25.19
N GLU A 12 50.00 20.34 -24.80
CA GLU A 12 50.26 18.89 -24.89
C GLU A 12 50.20 18.30 -26.31
N TRP A 13 49.61 19.01 -27.28
CA TRP A 13 49.37 18.45 -28.62
C TRP A 13 50.56 18.55 -29.59
N LYS A 14 51.72 19.08 -29.17
CA LYS A 14 52.90 19.20 -30.03
C LYS A 14 54.01 18.17 -29.79
N PHE A 15 53.89 17.31 -28.77
CA PHE A 15 54.97 16.38 -28.40
C PHE A 15 54.80 14.92 -28.88
N THR A 16 53.66 14.55 -29.47
CA THR A 16 53.32 13.13 -29.74
C THR A 16 53.43 12.71 -31.22
N ALA A 17 53.99 13.54 -32.10
CA ALA A 17 54.05 13.23 -33.54
C ALA A 17 55.43 12.76 -34.05
N GLN A 18 56.49 12.83 -33.24
CA GLN A 18 57.87 12.63 -33.76
C GLN A 18 58.53 11.30 -33.36
N ASN A 19 57.99 10.57 -32.39
CA ASN A 19 58.60 9.32 -31.88
C ASN A 19 57.99 8.02 -32.44
N ILE A 20 57.08 8.09 -33.42
CA ILE A 20 56.43 6.90 -34.02
C ILE A 20 57.17 6.41 -35.30
N LEU A 21 58.19 7.12 -35.79
CA LEU A 21 58.82 6.82 -37.09
C LEU A 21 60.21 6.14 -37.05
N THR A 22 60.77 5.83 -35.88
CA THR A 22 62.09 5.17 -35.78
C THR A 22 62.00 3.97 -34.84
N GLY A 23 61.51 2.85 -35.35
CA GLY A 23 61.39 1.61 -34.58
C GLY A 23 62.74 1.01 -34.22
N THR A 24 63.30 1.41 -33.08
CA THR A 24 64.42 0.72 -32.39
C THR A 24 64.44 1.09 -30.90
N GLY A 25 64.18 0.11 -30.03
CA GLY A 25 64.42 0.26 -28.58
C GLY A 25 64.14 -1.04 -27.80
N PRO A 26 64.97 -1.44 -26.82
CA PRO A 26 65.28 -2.84 -26.52
C PRO A 26 64.47 -3.45 -25.37
N LYS A 27 64.46 -4.81 -25.32
CA LYS A 27 63.78 -5.64 -24.30
C LYS A 27 64.47 -5.61 -22.93
N MET A 28 63.63 -5.69 -21.88
CA MET A 28 63.87 -5.56 -20.43
C MET A 28 64.76 -6.64 -19.77
N PRO A 29 65.34 -6.34 -18.59
CA PRO A 29 65.60 -7.28 -17.50
C PRO A 29 64.63 -7.12 -16.29
N PRO A 30 64.58 -8.10 -15.37
CA PRO A 30 63.40 -8.40 -14.56
C PRO A 30 63.36 -7.77 -13.15
N LEU A 31 62.15 -7.85 -12.58
CA LEU A 31 61.63 -7.29 -11.32
C LEU A 31 62.32 -7.84 -10.05
N THR A 32 62.71 -6.93 -9.15
CA THR A 32 62.73 -7.16 -7.69
C THR A 32 62.65 -5.84 -6.90
N GLU A 33 61.66 -5.81 -5.99
CA GLU A 33 61.54 -5.12 -4.69
C GLU A 33 61.49 -3.57 -4.57
N GLU A 34 60.44 -3.13 -3.84
CA GLU A 34 60.01 -1.77 -3.45
C GLU A 34 61.00 -1.03 -2.52
N PRO A 35 60.92 0.32 -2.39
CA PRO A 35 60.10 0.88 -1.30
C PRO A 35 59.39 2.23 -1.57
N GLU A 36 58.27 2.39 -0.84
CA GLU A 36 57.74 3.58 -0.16
C GLU A 36 57.21 4.82 -0.93
N ASP A 37 55.87 4.86 -0.96
CA ASP A 37 54.99 5.91 -0.40
C ASP A 37 55.04 7.33 -0.99
N SER A 38 54.08 7.62 -1.88
CA SER A 38 53.45 8.94 -1.95
C SER A 38 51.96 8.81 -2.30
N GLN A 39 51.16 9.41 -1.43
CA GLN A 39 49.71 9.27 -1.32
C GLN A 39 48.96 9.81 -2.54
N ILE A 40 48.18 8.95 -3.19
CA ILE A 40 47.01 9.34 -3.98
C ILE A 40 45.79 8.82 -3.22
N SER A 41 44.92 9.76 -2.83
CA SER A 41 43.67 9.49 -2.11
C SER A 41 42.77 8.56 -2.91
N GLN A 42 42.78 7.27 -2.56
CA GLN A 42 41.76 6.32 -2.98
C GLN A 42 40.44 6.69 -2.30
N GLU A 43 39.43 7.07 -3.08
CA GLU A 43 38.04 6.90 -2.69
C GLU A 43 37.85 5.43 -2.29
N LYS A 44 37.48 5.21 -1.02
CA LYS A 44 37.11 3.89 -0.53
C LYS A 44 36.01 3.33 -1.43
N PRO A 45 36.16 2.13 -2.01
CA PRO A 45 35.03 1.41 -2.56
C PRO A 45 33.97 1.29 -1.47
N PHE A 46 32.72 1.57 -1.82
CA PHE A 46 31.55 1.42 -0.97
C PHE A 46 31.57 0.01 -0.36
N SER A 47 31.99 -0.11 0.90
CA SER A 47 31.98 -1.36 1.63
C SER A 47 30.54 -1.72 1.94
N VAL A 48 29.93 -2.58 1.12
CA VAL A 48 28.78 -3.37 1.53
C VAL A 48 29.29 -4.30 2.62
N MET A 49 29.14 -3.87 3.88
CA MET A 49 29.42 -4.74 5.02
C MET A 49 28.43 -5.91 5.00
N GLY A 50 28.97 -7.09 4.65
CA GLY A 50 28.73 -8.38 5.30
C GLY A 50 27.29 -8.84 5.47
N ASP A 51 26.88 -9.75 4.57
CA ASP A 51 25.93 -10.86 4.83
C ASP A 51 26.52 -11.87 5.84
N ASP A 52 27.08 -11.38 6.95
CA ASP A 52 27.72 -12.20 7.97
C ASP A 52 26.79 -12.37 9.18
N GLY A 53 25.98 -13.43 9.16
CA GLY A 53 25.40 -14.00 10.38
C GLY A 53 23.91 -14.33 10.39
N ALA A 54 23.14 -13.95 9.38
CA ALA A 54 21.73 -14.34 9.31
C ALA A 54 21.62 -15.82 8.87
N LYS A 55 21.41 -16.73 9.84
CA LYS A 55 20.94 -18.10 9.56
C LYS A 55 19.55 -18.02 8.90
N HIS A 56 19.54 -17.82 7.60
CA HIS A 56 18.33 -17.83 6.77
C HIS A 56 17.59 -19.15 7.02
N GLN A 57 16.32 -19.06 7.41
CA GLN A 57 15.54 -20.21 7.82
C GLN A 57 15.24 -21.06 6.57
N THR A 58 15.49 -22.36 6.62
CA THR A 58 15.19 -23.29 5.52
C THR A 58 14.35 -24.47 6.00
N GLY A 59 13.64 -25.12 5.07
CA GLY A 59 12.83 -26.31 5.35
C GLY A 59 11.51 -26.02 6.09
N MET A 60 11.10 -26.95 6.94
CA MET A 60 9.79 -26.97 7.61
C MET A 60 9.53 -25.75 8.50
N LYS A 61 10.58 -25.20 9.12
CA LYS A 61 10.48 -24.01 9.98
C LYS A 61 10.07 -22.77 9.19
N LEU A 62 10.65 -22.56 8.01
CA LEU A 62 10.27 -21.46 7.13
C LEU A 62 8.83 -21.61 6.64
N PHE A 63 8.40 -22.82 6.30
CA PHE A 63 7.02 -23.08 5.87
C PHE A 63 6.01 -22.63 6.93
N TRP A 64 6.19 -23.04 8.19
CA TRP A 64 5.30 -22.64 9.28
C TRP A 64 5.33 -21.15 9.58
N ILE A 65 6.52 -20.51 9.54
CA ILE A 65 6.62 -19.05 9.71
C ILE A 65 5.83 -18.35 8.60
N VAL A 66 6.07 -18.68 7.33
CA VAL A 66 5.37 -18.08 6.19
C VAL A 66 3.86 -18.33 6.29
N LEU A 67 3.44 -19.53 6.69
CA LEU A 67 2.02 -19.84 6.90
C LEU A 67 1.41 -18.96 7.99
N ALA A 68 2.11 -18.73 9.10
CA ALA A 68 1.66 -17.84 10.17
C ALA A 68 1.56 -16.38 9.70
N LEU A 69 2.51 -15.91 8.89
CA LEU A 69 2.46 -14.58 8.26
C LEU A 69 1.27 -14.46 7.31
N CYS A 70 1.06 -15.48 6.46
CA CYS A 70 -0.09 -15.53 5.55
C CYS A 70 -1.40 -15.53 6.32
N LEU A 71 -1.50 -16.31 7.41
CA LEU A 71 -2.69 -16.34 8.25
C LEU A 71 -2.94 -14.97 8.89
N SER A 72 -1.91 -14.30 9.41
CA SER A 72 -2.06 -12.98 10.04
C SER A 72 -2.54 -11.92 9.04
N VAL A 73 -1.93 -11.88 7.84
CA VAL A 73 -2.33 -10.95 6.77
C VAL A 73 -3.70 -11.31 6.19
N PHE A 74 -4.04 -12.60 6.13
CA PHE A 74 -5.37 -13.06 5.75
C PHE A 74 -6.43 -12.58 6.75
N LEU A 75 -6.18 -12.68 8.06
CA LEU A 75 -7.11 -12.19 9.08
C LEU A 75 -7.29 -10.67 9.00
N GLU A 76 -6.20 -9.93 8.85
CA GLU A 76 -6.23 -8.49 8.62
C GLU A 76 -7.10 -8.12 7.41
N ALA A 77 -6.85 -8.77 6.27
CA ALA A 77 -7.59 -8.50 5.04
C ALA A 77 -9.05 -8.97 5.13
N LEU A 78 -9.31 -10.09 5.81
CA LEU A 78 -10.64 -10.64 6.03
C LEU A 78 -11.47 -9.70 6.89
N ASP A 79 -10.90 -9.17 7.96
CA ASP A 79 -11.54 -8.20 8.86
C ASP A 79 -11.93 -6.90 8.14
N LEU A 80 -11.11 -6.45 7.19
CA LEU A 80 -11.42 -5.31 6.33
C LEU A 80 -12.59 -5.59 5.36
N THR A 81 -12.70 -6.81 4.82
CA THR A 81 -13.67 -7.14 3.76
C THR A 81 -14.99 -7.66 4.30
N ILE A 82 -14.96 -8.48 5.36
CA ILE A 82 -16.13 -9.15 5.94
C ILE A 82 -17.17 -8.16 6.48
N VAL A 83 -16.70 -7.04 7.06
CA VAL A 83 -17.56 -6.01 7.65
C VAL A 83 -18.53 -5.44 6.63
N THR A 84 -18.10 -5.26 5.37
CA THR A 84 -18.92 -4.64 4.31
C THR A 84 -20.24 -5.37 4.08
N THR A 85 -20.26 -6.69 4.24
CA THR A 85 -21.48 -7.51 4.11
C THR A 85 -22.30 -7.59 5.39
N ALA A 86 -21.69 -7.35 6.55
CA ALA A 86 -22.35 -7.35 7.84
C ALA A 86 -22.93 -5.98 8.23
N ILE A 87 -22.52 -4.89 7.56
CA ILE A 87 -22.95 -3.51 7.83
C ILE A 87 -24.47 -3.39 8.00
N PRO A 88 -25.33 -3.89 7.09
CA PRO A 88 -26.78 -3.74 7.23
C PRO A 88 -27.28 -4.34 8.55
N THR A 89 -26.89 -5.59 8.84
CA THR A 89 -27.27 -6.31 10.06
C THR A 89 -26.74 -5.63 11.34
N ILE A 90 -25.52 -5.11 11.32
CA ILE A 90 -24.92 -4.38 12.44
C ILE A 90 -25.69 -3.08 12.69
N THR A 91 -26.03 -2.38 11.61
CA THR A 91 -26.73 -1.10 11.66
C THR A 91 -28.15 -1.25 12.18
N ASP A 92 -28.86 -2.28 11.73
CA ASP A 92 -30.19 -2.62 12.22
C ASP A 92 -30.15 -2.99 13.70
N HIS A 93 -29.11 -3.72 14.14
CA HIS A 93 -28.95 -4.10 15.54
C HIS A 93 -28.67 -2.91 16.47
N PHE A 94 -27.86 -1.95 16.03
CA PHE A 94 -27.53 -0.76 16.83
C PHE A 94 -28.47 0.42 16.61
N HIS A 95 -29.38 0.32 15.64
CA HIS A 95 -30.25 1.42 15.20
C HIS A 95 -29.47 2.70 14.87
N SER A 96 -28.28 2.57 14.25
CA SER A 96 -27.39 3.72 13.97
C SER A 96 -26.91 3.75 12.51
N LEU A 97 -27.78 4.23 11.62
CA LEU A 97 -27.46 4.43 10.20
C LEU A 97 -26.38 5.50 9.97
N GLN A 98 -26.28 6.47 10.87
CA GLN A 98 -25.33 7.58 10.75
C GLN A 98 -23.86 7.12 10.95
N ASP A 99 -23.66 5.99 11.63
CA ASP A 99 -22.35 5.45 11.98
C ASP A 99 -21.77 4.51 10.92
N VAL A 100 -22.51 4.17 9.87
CA VAL A 100 -22.12 3.18 8.84
C VAL A 100 -20.75 3.49 8.22
N GLY A 101 -20.51 4.76 7.87
CA GLY A 101 -19.23 5.18 7.31
C GLY A 101 -18.05 4.96 8.26
N TRP A 102 -18.29 5.02 9.57
CA TRP A 102 -17.25 4.85 10.58
C TRP A 102 -16.84 3.40 10.79
N TYR A 103 -17.69 2.42 10.46
CA TYR A 103 -17.38 1.00 10.65
C TYR A 103 -16.17 0.55 9.81
N GLY A 104 -16.02 1.07 8.59
CA GLY A 104 -14.84 0.86 7.75
C GLY A 104 -13.74 1.89 8.01
N SER A 105 -14.11 3.17 8.03
CA SER A 105 -13.14 4.26 8.07
C SER A 105 -12.34 4.33 9.36
N ALA A 106 -12.90 3.98 10.52
CA ALA A 106 -12.15 4.01 11.79
C ALA A 106 -10.93 3.08 11.77
N TYR A 107 -11.06 1.91 11.16
CA TYR A 107 -9.97 0.94 10.99
C TYR A 107 -8.88 1.50 10.06
N LEU A 108 -9.28 2.01 8.89
CA LEU A 108 -8.34 2.55 7.89
C LEU A 108 -7.64 3.81 8.41
N LEU A 109 -8.38 4.68 9.11
CA LEU A 109 -7.90 5.92 9.72
C LEU A 109 -6.78 5.65 10.71
N THR A 110 -6.99 4.74 11.67
CA THR A 110 -5.97 4.42 12.67
C THR A 110 -4.81 3.67 12.05
N SER A 111 -5.06 2.70 11.17
CA SER A 111 -4.02 1.94 10.46
C SER A 111 -3.08 2.87 9.69
N ALA A 112 -3.63 3.78 8.87
CA ALA A 112 -2.83 4.77 8.14
C ALA A 112 -2.02 5.68 9.06
N SER A 113 -2.65 6.19 10.13
CA SER A 113 -2.04 7.19 11.01
C SER A 113 -0.84 6.65 11.78
N VAL A 114 -0.87 5.37 12.19
CA VAL A 114 0.21 4.75 12.97
C VAL A 114 1.20 3.97 12.10
N GLN A 115 1.00 3.92 10.78
CA GLN A 115 1.80 3.11 9.86
C GLN A 115 3.30 3.41 9.96
N LEU A 116 3.68 4.70 9.91
CA LEU A 116 5.08 5.12 9.98
C LEU A 116 5.70 4.87 11.36
N LEU A 117 4.89 4.99 12.42
CA LEU A 117 5.33 4.70 13.78
C LEU A 117 5.74 3.22 13.91
N PHE A 118 4.96 2.29 13.35
CA PHE A 118 5.34 0.88 13.33
C PHE A 118 6.63 0.63 12.55
N GLY A 119 6.86 1.34 11.44
CA GLY A 119 8.13 1.28 10.71
C GLY A 119 9.34 1.55 11.63
N ARG A 120 9.24 2.58 12.50
CA ARG A 120 10.29 2.87 13.48
C ARG A 120 10.33 1.94 14.68
N ILE A 121 9.18 1.46 15.15
CA ILE A 121 9.15 0.49 16.25
C ILE A 121 9.87 -0.80 15.81
N TYR A 122 9.63 -1.26 14.57
CA TYR A 122 10.31 -2.44 14.03
C TYR A 122 11.81 -2.25 13.81
N SER A 123 12.30 -1.04 13.55
CA SER A 123 13.74 -0.78 13.42
C SER A 123 14.47 -0.65 14.77
N GLN A 124 13.74 -0.40 15.87
CA GLN A 124 14.33 -0.11 17.19
C GLN A 124 14.13 -1.24 18.22
N PHE A 125 13.07 -2.03 18.05
CA PHE A 125 12.69 -3.09 18.97
C PHE A 125 12.75 -4.46 18.29
N THR A 126 12.86 -5.52 19.10
CA THR A 126 12.90 -6.90 18.59
C THR A 126 11.63 -7.23 17.81
N ILE A 127 11.79 -7.54 16.53
CA ILE A 127 10.71 -7.76 15.57
C ILE A 127 9.70 -8.80 16.06
N LYS A 128 10.17 -9.90 16.67
CA LYS A 128 9.30 -10.93 17.25
C LYS A 128 8.26 -10.36 18.21
N TRP A 129 8.68 -9.53 19.17
CA TRP A 129 7.79 -9.01 20.20
C TRP A 129 6.90 -7.88 19.70
N VAL A 130 7.40 -7.06 18.76
CA VAL A 130 6.57 -6.05 18.10
C VAL A 130 5.45 -6.70 17.28
N TYR A 131 5.77 -7.76 16.54
CA TYR A 131 4.80 -8.50 15.74
C TYR A 131 3.72 -9.16 16.61
N LEU A 132 4.12 -9.85 17.68
CA LEU A 132 3.18 -10.45 18.63
C LEU A 132 2.30 -9.41 19.32
N SER A 133 2.87 -8.26 19.69
CA SER A 133 2.10 -7.15 20.25
C SER A 133 1.07 -6.62 19.26
N SER A 134 1.43 -6.54 17.96
CA SER A 134 0.52 -6.12 16.90
C SER A 134 -0.65 -7.10 16.72
N ILE A 135 -0.39 -8.41 16.76
CA ILE A 135 -1.43 -9.44 16.76
C ILE A 135 -2.35 -9.27 17.98
N VAL A 136 -1.80 -9.11 19.18
CA VAL A 136 -2.60 -8.96 20.40
C VAL A 136 -3.50 -7.71 20.34
N ILE A 137 -2.98 -6.58 19.84
CA ILE A 137 -3.77 -5.36 19.65
C ILE A 137 -4.90 -5.59 18.63
N PHE A 138 -4.60 -6.24 17.51
CA PHE A 138 -5.58 -6.56 16.48
C PHE A 138 -6.69 -7.48 17.01
N GLU A 139 -6.33 -8.54 17.73
CA GLU A 139 -7.27 -9.49 18.31
C GLU A 139 -8.11 -8.87 19.43
N LEU A 140 -7.52 -7.98 20.23
CA LEU A 140 -8.28 -7.22 21.23
C LEU A 140 -9.33 -6.32 20.57
N GLY A 141 -8.96 -5.64 19.48
CA GLY A 141 -9.91 -4.86 18.67
C GLY A 141 -11.03 -5.72 18.09
N SER A 142 -10.68 -6.88 17.54
CA SER A 142 -11.64 -7.87 17.03
C SER A 142 -12.58 -8.39 18.11
N LEU A 143 -12.06 -8.68 19.31
CA LEU A 143 -12.86 -9.09 20.46
C LEU A 143 -13.85 -7.99 20.86
N ILE A 144 -13.40 -6.74 20.97
CA ILE A 144 -14.25 -5.59 21.29
C ILE A 144 -15.37 -5.44 20.26
N CYS A 145 -15.07 -5.60 18.96
CA CYS A 145 -16.09 -5.61 17.91
C CYS A 145 -17.11 -6.75 18.11
N GLY A 146 -16.62 -7.97 18.38
CA GLY A 146 -17.45 -9.16 18.56
C GLY A 146 -18.37 -9.10 19.78
N VAL A 147 -17.98 -8.38 20.84
CA VAL A 147 -18.80 -8.24 22.07
C VAL A 147 -19.48 -6.88 22.19
N ALA A 148 -19.42 -6.04 21.16
CA ALA A 148 -19.98 -4.69 21.19
C ALA A 148 -21.51 -4.72 21.36
N ASN A 149 -21.99 -3.90 22.30
CA ASN A 149 -23.42 -3.71 22.59
C ASN A 149 -23.95 -2.36 22.11
N ARG A 150 -23.09 -1.48 21.60
CA ARG A 150 -23.43 -0.17 21.04
C ARG A 150 -22.49 0.16 19.89
N SER A 151 -22.98 0.93 18.92
CA SER A 151 -22.23 1.37 17.73
C SER A 151 -20.89 2.05 18.09
N SER A 152 -20.87 2.94 19.08
CA SER A 152 -19.63 3.62 19.50
C SER A 152 -18.54 2.68 20.00
N ILE A 153 -18.91 1.63 20.76
CA ILE A 153 -17.97 0.61 21.24
C ILE A 153 -17.44 -0.20 20.05
N PHE A 154 -18.30 -0.52 19.08
CA PHE A 154 -17.89 -1.19 17.86
C PHE A 154 -16.86 -0.35 17.07
N ILE A 155 -17.12 0.94 16.88
CA ILE A 155 -16.18 1.87 16.22
C ILE A 155 -14.83 1.93 16.96
N ILE A 156 -14.83 1.96 18.30
CA ILE A 156 -13.60 1.91 19.10
C ILE A 156 -12.86 0.59 18.87
N GLY A 157 -13.57 -0.53 18.82
CA GLY A 157 -12.99 -1.83 18.47
C GLY A 157 -12.32 -1.82 17.09
N ARG A 158 -12.97 -1.23 16.08
CA ARG A 158 -12.42 -1.05 14.72
C ARG A 158 -11.16 -0.19 14.74
N ALA A 159 -11.16 0.90 15.50
CA ALA A 159 -10.01 1.77 15.66
C ALA A 159 -8.81 1.03 16.29
N ILE A 160 -9.02 0.23 17.33
CA ILE A 160 -7.98 -0.59 17.98
C ILE A 160 -7.46 -1.66 17.02
N ALA A 161 -8.35 -2.35 16.30
CA ALA A 161 -7.96 -3.35 15.30
C ALA A 161 -7.09 -2.73 14.20
N GLY A 162 -7.45 -1.53 13.72
CA GLY A 162 -6.67 -0.79 12.74
C GLY A 162 -5.24 -0.46 13.21
N VAL A 163 -5.05 -0.14 14.49
CA VAL A 163 -3.70 0.03 15.07
C VAL A 163 -2.88 -1.26 14.97
N GLY A 164 -3.47 -2.41 15.30
CA GLY A 164 -2.78 -3.70 15.20
C GLY A 164 -2.46 -4.09 13.75
N SER A 165 -3.38 -3.83 12.82
CA SER A 165 -3.24 -4.10 11.38
C SER A 165 -1.99 -3.44 10.77
N ALA A 166 -1.76 -2.17 11.05
CA ALA A 166 -0.59 -1.44 10.56
C ALA A 166 0.74 -2.14 10.91
N GLY A 167 0.80 -2.73 12.11
CA GLY A 167 1.93 -3.50 12.60
C GLY A 167 2.04 -4.90 11.98
N ILE A 168 0.92 -5.58 11.73
CA ILE A 168 0.89 -6.94 11.16
C ILE A 168 1.42 -6.94 9.73
N PHE A 169 0.93 -6.07 8.84
CA PHE A 169 1.34 -6.11 7.44
C PHE A 169 2.82 -5.76 7.28
N THR A 170 3.26 -4.64 7.86
CA THR A 170 4.68 -4.23 7.80
C THR A 170 5.58 -5.27 8.48
N GLY A 171 5.18 -5.76 9.66
CA GLY A 171 5.93 -6.79 10.37
C GLY A 171 6.06 -8.10 9.59
N SER A 172 5.05 -8.48 8.82
CA SER A 172 5.11 -9.68 7.97
C SER A 172 6.20 -9.56 6.91
N LEU A 173 6.31 -8.40 6.26
CA LEU A 173 7.34 -8.14 5.26
C LEU A 173 8.75 -8.04 5.89
N VAL A 174 8.84 -7.49 7.10
CA VAL A 174 10.10 -7.40 7.86
C VAL A 174 10.57 -8.78 8.35
N ILE A 175 9.67 -9.62 8.88
CA ILE A 175 10.00 -11.00 9.25
C ILE A 175 10.41 -11.78 8.01
N LEU A 176 9.72 -11.57 6.88
CA LEU A 176 10.07 -12.22 5.63
C LEU A 176 11.46 -11.81 5.15
N SER A 177 11.81 -10.52 5.22
CA SER A 177 13.12 -10.04 4.78
C SER A 177 14.25 -10.66 5.60
N GLN A 178 14.06 -10.88 6.90
CA GLN A 178 15.06 -11.54 7.76
C GLN A 178 15.08 -13.06 7.62
N SER A 179 13.93 -13.68 7.30
CA SER A 179 13.81 -15.15 7.25
C SER A 179 14.25 -15.72 5.91
N VAL A 180 14.11 -14.95 4.83
CA VAL A 180 14.26 -15.40 3.45
C VAL A 180 15.29 -14.57 2.69
N ARG A 181 16.15 -15.26 1.95
CA ARG A 181 17.15 -14.64 1.08
C ARG A 181 16.49 -13.74 0.03
N LEU A 182 17.16 -12.63 -0.30
CA LEU A 182 16.65 -11.57 -1.16
C LEU A 182 16.03 -12.11 -2.47
N GLU A 183 16.62 -13.13 -3.09
CA GLU A 183 16.15 -13.67 -4.37
C GLU A 183 14.78 -14.33 -4.29
N ARG A 184 14.44 -14.93 -3.14
CA ARG A 184 13.15 -15.61 -2.93
C ARG A 184 12.11 -14.71 -2.29
N ARG A 185 12.50 -13.54 -1.75
CA ARG A 185 11.55 -12.57 -1.14
C ARG A 185 10.40 -12.21 -2.10
N PRO A 186 10.61 -11.94 -3.40
CA PRO A 186 9.51 -11.62 -4.32
C PRO A 186 8.43 -12.71 -4.39
N PHE A 187 8.83 -13.98 -4.43
CA PHE A 187 7.90 -15.11 -4.44
C PHE A 187 7.03 -15.15 -3.18
N PHE A 188 7.65 -15.09 -2.00
CA PHE A 188 6.91 -15.15 -0.73
C PHE A 188 6.10 -13.88 -0.46
N THR A 189 6.59 -12.69 -0.85
CA THR A 189 5.79 -11.45 -0.83
C THR A 189 4.57 -11.58 -1.74
N GLY A 190 4.71 -12.26 -2.89
CA GLY A 190 3.60 -12.63 -3.77
C GLY A 190 2.53 -13.49 -3.08
N ILE A 191 2.96 -14.50 -2.30
CA ILE A 191 2.06 -15.36 -1.51
C ILE A 191 1.38 -14.57 -0.39
N ILE A 192 2.13 -13.77 0.38
CA ILE A 192 1.55 -12.96 1.46
C ILE A 192 0.56 -11.94 0.87
N GLY A 193 0.93 -11.27 -0.23
CA GLY A 193 0.07 -10.31 -0.91
C GLY A 193 -1.19 -10.92 -1.51
N SER A 194 -1.15 -12.18 -1.97
CA SER A 194 -2.34 -12.85 -2.51
C SER A 194 -3.40 -13.14 -1.45
N MET A 195 -3.04 -13.14 -0.16
CA MET A 195 -3.99 -13.29 0.95
C MET A 195 -5.06 -12.19 0.93
N TYR A 196 -4.74 -10.97 0.50
CA TYR A 196 -5.75 -9.91 0.32
C TYR A 196 -6.77 -10.27 -0.77
N GLY A 197 -6.32 -10.88 -1.87
CA GLY A 197 -7.19 -11.37 -2.93
C GLY A 197 -8.08 -12.51 -2.44
N ILE A 198 -7.53 -13.48 -1.72
CA ILE A 198 -8.30 -14.58 -1.14
C ILE A 198 -9.31 -14.07 -0.12
N ALA A 199 -8.90 -13.20 0.79
CA ALA A 199 -9.76 -12.60 1.81
C ALA A 199 -10.88 -11.74 1.20
N SER A 200 -10.65 -11.09 0.06
CA SER A 200 -11.70 -10.33 -0.63
C SER A 200 -12.80 -11.21 -1.23
N VAL A 201 -12.49 -12.48 -1.54
CA VAL A 201 -13.48 -13.47 -2.00
C VAL A 201 -14.15 -14.15 -0.80
N VAL A 202 -13.35 -14.58 0.17
CA VAL A 202 -13.82 -15.33 1.35
C VAL A 202 -14.63 -14.44 2.30
N GLY A 203 -14.24 -13.16 2.45
CA GLY A 203 -14.87 -12.20 3.34
C GLY A 203 -16.36 -12.04 3.12
N PRO A 204 -16.83 -11.63 1.94
CA PRO A 204 -18.26 -11.50 1.67
C PRO A 204 -19.05 -12.80 1.85
N VAL A 205 -18.46 -13.94 1.51
CA VAL A 205 -19.10 -15.26 1.65
C VAL A 205 -19.27 -15.64 3.12
N LEU A 206 -18.21 -15.52 3.93
CA LEU A 206 -18.27 -15.79 5.37
C LEU A 206 -19.13 -14.75 6.10
N GLY A 207 -19.01 -13.47 5.75
CA GLY A 207 -19.78 -12.40 6.36
C GLY A 207 -21.29 -12.55 6.12
N GLY A 208 -21.68 -12.88 4.89
CA GLY A 208 -23.07 -13.21 4.56
C GLY A 208 -23.56 -14.49 5.27
N LEU A 209 -22.71 -15.52 5.36
CA LEU A 209 -23.05 -16.75 6.10
C LEU A 209 -23.28 -16.47 7.59
N PHE A 210 -22.38 -15.72 8.23
CA PHE A 210 -22.43 -15.41 9.66
C PHE A 210 -23.57 -14.45 9.99
N ALA A 211 -23.80 -13.44 9.16
CA ALA A 211 -24.93 -12.51 9.33
C ALA A 211 -26.28 -13.21 9.23
N ASN A 212 -26.43 -14.18 8.31
CA ASN A 212 -27.71 -14.84 8.05
C ASN A 212 -27.98 -16.08 8.92
N LYS A 213 -26.96 -16.88 9.27
CA LYS A 213 -27.15 -18.19 9.94
C LYS A 213 -26.63 -18.25 11.37
N LEU A 214 -25.74 -17.35 11.77
CA LEU A 214 -25.18 -17.29 13.12
C LEU A 214 -25.50 -15.93 13.73
N THR A 215 -24.47 -15.16 14.05
CA THR A 215 -24.58 -13.76 14.43
C THR A 215 -23.44 -13.00 13.76
N TRP A 216 -23.68 -11.73 13.41
CA TRP A 216 -22.66 -10.84 12.84
C TRP A 216 -21.38 -10.74 13.70
N ARG A 217 -21.48 -11.05 15.00
CA ARG A 217 -20.36 -11.07 15.96
C ARG A 217 -19.26 -12.07 15.55
N TRP A 218 -19.65 -13.20 14.94
CA TRP A 218 -18.69 -14.21 14.46
C TRP A 218 -17.79 -13.72 13.34
N CYS A 219 -18.17 -12.65 12.63
CA CYS A 219 -17.29 -11.99 11.66
C CYS A 219 -15.98 -11.51 12.29
N PHE A 220 -15.99 -11.19 13.59
CA PHE A 220 -14.82 -10.71 14.33
C PHE A 220 -14.25 -11.76 15.27
N LEU A 221 -15.11 -12.61 15.86
CA LEU A 221 -14.66 -13.65 16.79
C LEU A 221 -13.86 -14.77 16.11
N ILE A 222 -13.98 -14.95 14.79
CA ILE A 222 -13.17 -15.91 14.03
C ILE A 222 -11.69 -15.55 13.97
N ASN A 223 -11.35 -14.27 14.16
CA ASN A 223 -9.97 -13.81 14.16
C ASN A 223 -9.21 -14.40 15.35
N LEU A 224 -9.82 -14.40 16.55
CA LEU A 224 -9.17 -14.83 17.81
C LEU A 224 -8.50 -16.21 17.77
N PRO A 225 -9.20 -17.30 17.39
CA PRO A 225 -8.57 -18.62 17.35
C PRO A 225 -7.45 -18.69 16.29
N LEU A 226 -7.64 -18.06 15.13
CA LEU A 226 -6.67 -18.10 14.03
C LEU A 226 -5.44 -17.22 14.35
N GLY A 227 -5.64 -16.04 14.94
CA GLY A 227 -4.58 -15.17 15.43
C GLY A 227 -3.80 -15.81 16.57
N GLY A 228 -4.49 -16.55 17.45
CA GLY A 228 -3.86 -17.38 18.48
C GLY A 228 -2.92 -18.44 17.90
N VAL A 229 -3.35 -19.14 16.84
CA VAL A 229 -2.49 -20.11 16.12
C VAL A 229 -1.30 -19.42 15.47
N ALA A 230 -1.50 -18.30 14.76
CA ALA A 230 -0.40 -17.54 14.17
C ALA A 230 0.60 -17.06 15.24
N ALA A 231 0.11 -16.51 16.36
CA ALA A 231 0.94 -16.08 17.48
C ALA A 231 1.74 -17.25 18.08
N LEU A 232 1.11 -18.41 18.28
CA LEU A 232 1.78 -19.61 18.81
C LEU A 232 2.93 -20.06 17.91
N VAL A 233 2.72 -20.08 16.60
CA VAL A 233 3.76 -20.44 15.63
C VAL A 233 4.92 -19.44 15.67
N ILE A 234 4.65 -18.14 15.74
CA ILE A 234 5.70 -17.11 15.84
C ILE A 234 6.44 -17.19 17.19
N ILE A 235 5.74 -17.42 18.30
CA ILE A 235 6.36 -17.59 19.62
C ILE A 235 7.33 -18.77 19.63
N THR A 236 6.95 -19.89 19.02
CA THR A 236 7.73 -21.14 19.07
C THR A 236 8.85 -21.19 18.03
N LEU A 237 8.63 -20.68 16.82
CA LEU A 237 9.56 -20.85 15.71
C LEU A 237 10.38 -19.60 15.36
N LEU A 238 9.89 -18.39 15.63
CA LEU A 238 10.67 -17.19 15.34
C LEU A 238 11.66 -16.93 16.46
N GLU A 239 12.95 -16.91 16.13
CA GLU A 239 14.01 -16.52 17.06
C GLU A 239 14.02 -15.00 17.21
N PRO A 240 14.19 -14.45 18.42
CA PRO A 240 14.32 -13.02 18.61
C PRO A 240 15.58 -12.51 17.91
N THR A 241 15.42 -11.69 16.86
CA THR A 241 16.55 -11.02 16.22
C THR A 241 17.02 -9.84 17.07
N ARG A 242 18.31 -9.86 17.43
CA ARG A 242 18.97 -8.76 18.16
C ARG A 242 19.36 -7.68 17.15
N HIS A 243 19.01 -6.43 17.44
CA HIS A 243 19.51 -5.28 16.68
C HIS A 243 20.78 -4.75 17.33
N SER A 244 21.65 -4.16 16.51
CA SER A 244 22.97 -3.63 16.86
C SER A 244 22.96 -2.58 18.00
N GLY A 245 21.80 -2.05 18.38
CA GLY A 245 21.59 -1.10 19.48
C GLY A 245 21.10 -1.71 20.81
N GLU A 246 21.23 -3.02 21.03
CA GLU A 246 20.68 -3.69 22.22
C GLU A 246 21.28 -3.20 23.56
N GLN A 247 22.39 -2.45 23.52
CA GLN A 247 23.03 -1.84 24.69
C GLN A 247 22.35 -0.54 25.17
N ASP A 248 21.40 0.02 24.40
CA ASP A 248 20.72 1.27 24.74
C ASP A 248 19.54 1.05 25.71
N THR A 249 19.37 1.96 26.66
CA THR A 249 18.27 1.92 27.66
C THR A 249 16.91 2.04 26.95
N LYS A 250 15.86 1.34 27.45
CA LYS A 250 14.49 1.39 26.87
C LYS A 250 13.97 2.83 26.63
N ALA A 251 14.31 3.75 27.53
CA ALA A 251 13.95 5.17 27.41
C ALA A 251 14.67 5.89 26.24
N ASN A 252 15.93 5.54 25.95
CA ASN A 252 16.67 6.07 24.81
C ASN A 252 16.09 5.55 23.50
N ARG A 253 15.74 4.26 23.42
CA ARG A 253 15.08 3.70 22.22
C ARG A 253 13.74 4.36 21.93
N LEU A 254 12.93 4.61 22.97
CA LEU A 254 11.65 5.32 22.78
C LEU A 254 11.86 6.77 22.30
N ARG A 255 12.92 7.45 22.75
CA ARG A 255 13.29 8.78 22.23
C ARG A 255 13.80 8.75 20.79
N GLN A 256 14.42 7.65 20.37
CA GLN A 256 14.86 7.40 18.99
C GLN A 256 13.68 7.10 18.05
N CYS A 257 12.52 6.67 18.56
CA CYS A 257 11.28 6.52 17.79
C CYS A 257 10.57 7.84 17.42
N ASP A 258 11.18 8.99 17.71
CA ASP A 258 10.60 10.31 17.42
C ASP A 258 9.14 10.47 17.87
N PRO A 259 8.85 10.38 19.18
CA PRO A 259 7.46 10.41 19.67
C PRO A 259 6.76 11.73 19.34
N PHE A 260 7.51 12.84 19.31
CA PHE A 260 6.96 14.15 18.93
C PHE A 260 6.59 14.20 17.44
N GLY A 261 7.49 13.79 16.55
CA GLY A 261 7.20 13.68 15.11
C GLY A 261 6.03 12.73 14.84
N SER A 262 5.98 11.60 15.55
CA SER A 262 4.91 10.61 15.42
C SER A 262 3.54 11.17 15.83
N VAL A 263 3.45 11.92 16.93
CA VAL A 263 2.20 12.56 17.36
C VAL A 263 1.75 13.62 16.35
N LEU A 264 2.67 14.45 15.84
CA LEU A 264 2.36 15.43 14.80
C LEU A 264 1.84 14.75 13.53
N PHE A 265 2.47 13.66 13.10
CA PHE A 265 2.09 12.92 11.91
C PHE A 265 0.72 12.24 12.05
N ILE A 266 0.47 11.60 13.19
CA ILE A 266 -0.83 11.00 13.51
C ILE A 266 -1.90 12.10 13.48
N ALA A 267 -1.68 13.23 14.15
CA ALA A 267 -2.62 14.33 14.16
C ALA A 267 -2.88 14.90 12.76
N ALA A 268 -1.84 15.08 11.94
CA ALA A 268 -1.95 15.55 10.56
C ALA A 268 -2.80 14.58 9.73
N THR A 269 -2.49 13.29 9.79
CA THR A 269 -3.17 12.25 9.01
C THR A 269 -4.64 12.11 9.45
N VAL A 270 -4.91 12.18 10.75
CA VAL A 270 -6.29 12.21 11.27
C VAL A 270 -7.04 13.44 10.75
N CYS A 271 -6.43 14.63 10.77
CA CYS A 271 -7.06 15.84 10.23
C CYS A 271 -7.42 15.68 8.75
N LEU A 272 -6.49 15.17 7.94
CA LEU A 272 -6.71 14.97 6.51
C LEU A 272 -7.83 13.95 6.24
N LEU A 273 -7.72 12.76 6.83
CA LEU A 273 -8.68 11.68 6.59
C LEU A 273 -10.06 12.01 7.16
N LEU A 274 -10.14 12.75 8.27
CA LEU A 274 -11.41 13.24 8.81
C LEU A 274 -12.06 14.30 7.91
N ALA A 275 -11.26 15.20 7.34
CA ALA A 275 -11.76 16.18 6.37
C ALA A 275 -12.34 15.49 5.13
N LEU A 276 -11.67 14.45 4.64
CA LEU A 276 -12.12 13.64 3.50
C LEU A 276 -13.35 12.78 3.83
N GLN A 277 -13.46 12.30 5.07
CA GLN A 277 -14.60 11.50 5.53
C GLN A 277 -15.86 12.35 5.69
N TRP A 278 -15.74 13.57 6.24
CA TRP A 278 -16.89 14.45 6.52
C TRP A 278 -17.25 15.37 5.37
N GLY A 279 -16.27 15.73 4.53
CA GLY A 279 -16.46 16.63 3.40
C GLY A 279 -17.40 16.05 2.35
N GLY A 280 -18.47 16.79 2.04
CA GLY A 280 -19.46 16.40 1.03
C GLY A 280 -20.50 15.38 1.50
N THR A 281 -20.32 14.77 2.68
CA THR A 281 -21.22 13.75 3.23
C THR A 281 -21.97 14.26 4.46
N GLN A 282 -21.24 14.67 5.51
CA GLN A 282 -21.78 15.17 6.78
C GLN A 282 -21.73 16.69 6.86
N HIS A 283 -20.71 17.29 6.25
CA HIS A 283 -20.52 18.74 6.20
C HIS A 283 -20.16 19.15 4.78
N ASP A 284 -20.70 20.29 4.34
CA ASP A 284 -20.30 20.87 3.06
C ASP A 284 -18.80 21.14 3.04
N TRP A 285 -18.18 21.03 1.87
CA TRP A 285 -16.75 21.30 1.68
C TRP A 285 -16.34 22.72 2.12
N ASN A 286 -17.28 23.68 2.05
CA ASN A 286 -17.08 25.07 2.49
C ASN A 286 -17.34 25.29 3.99
N SER A 287 -17.69 24.24 4.75
CA SER A 287 -17.88 24.33 6.19
C SER A 287 -16.57 24.68 6.88
N TRP A 288 -16.61 25.59 7.84
CA TRP A 288 -15.44 26.00 8.62
C TRP A 288 -14.72 24.81 9.26
N ARG A 289 -15.45 23.73 9.62
CA ARG A 289 -14.86 22.50 10.19
C ARG A 289 -13.96 21.78 9.19
N VAL A 290 -14.42 21.60 7.95
CA VAL A 290 -13.67 20.91 6.89
C VAL A 290 -12.45 21.74 6.50
N ILE A 291 -12.63 23.05 6.34
CA ILE A 291 -11.53 23.98 6.06
C ILE A 291 -10.51 23.98 7.20
N LEU A 292 -10.95 24.04 8.45
CA LEU A 292 -10.06 23.98 9.61
C LEU A 292 -9.23 22.69 9.65
N LEU A 293 -9.84 21.54 9.33
CA LEU A 293 -9.13 20.26 9.28
C LEU A 293 -8.06 20.25 8.17
N PHE A 294 -8.37 20.79 6.98
CA PHE A 294 -7.37 20.93 5.90
C PHE A 294 -6.24 21.90 6.26
N CYS A 295 -6.56 23.06 6.84
CA CYS A 295 -5.55 24.01 7.30
C CYS A 295 -4.69 23.41 8.42
N SER A 296 -5.30 22.70 9.37
CA SER A 296 -4.59 22.01 10.45
C SER A 296 -3.67 20.92 9.91
N PHE A 297 -4.12 20.13 8.94
CA PHE A 297 -3.28 19.17 8.22
C PHE A 297 -2.07 19.88 7.58
N GLY A 298 -2.29 20.96 6.83
CA GLY A 298 -1.23 21.72 6.18
C GLY A 298 -0.18 22.25 7.16
N ILE A 299 -0.61 22.80 8.30
CA ILE A 299 0.30 23.29 9.34
C ILE A 299 1.05 22.13 10.00
N LEU A 300 0.33 21.08 10.43
CA LEU A 300 0.92 19.95 11.14
C LEU A 300 1.92 19.18 10.27
N ILE A 301 1.63 19.00 8.97
CA ILE A 301 2.56 18.31 8.06
C ILE A 301 3.80 19.14 7.78
N LEU A 302 3.69 20.48 7.69
CA LEU A 302 4.85 21.36 7.55
C LEU A 302 5.74 21.32 8.80
N VAL A 303 5.13 21.37 9.99
CA VAL A 303 5.86 21.23 11.26
C VAL A 303 6.49 19.83 11.35
N PHE A 304 5.78 18.78 10.95
CA PHE A 304 6.34 17.42 10.89
C PHE A 304 7.57 17.38 9.99
N VAL A 305 7.50 17.89 8.76
CA VAL A 305 8.65 17.92 7.82
C VAL A 305 9.83 18.69 8.42
N LEU A 306 9.60 19.83 9.08
CA LEU A 306 10.64 20.57 9.77
C LEU A 306 11.30 19.75 10.89
N VAL A 307 10.48 19.06 11.71
CA VAL A 307 10.98 18.15 12.75
C VAL A 307 11.81 17.03 12.14
N GLN A 308 11.36 16.43 11.03
CA GLN A 308 12.11 15.37 10.35
C GLN A 308 13.45 15.87 9.83
N TYR A 309 13.48 17.07 9.25
CA TYR A 309 14.70 17.70 8.77
C TYR A 309 15.70 17.98 9.89
N ILE A 310 15.23 18.47 11.06
CA ILE A 310 16.07 18.76 12.22
C ILE A 310 16.59 17.48 12.88
N ARG A 311 15.74 16.46 13.02
CA ARG A 311 16.04 15.21 13.77
C ARG A 311 16.89 14.21 12.98
N LYS A 312 16.93 14.31 11.64
CA LYS A 312 17.75 13.50 10.73
C LYS A 312 17.60 11.99 10.99
N GLU A 313 18.64 11.31 11.48
CA GLU A 313 18.62 9.85 11.71
C GLU A 313 17.67 9.43 12.84
N CYS A 314 17.40 10.31 13.80
CA CYS A 314 16.44 10.10 14.89
C CYS A 314 15.00 10.49 14.52
N ALA A 315 14.72 10.81 13.26
CA ALA A 315 13.40 11.20 12.77
C ALA A 315 12.50 9.97 12.53
N THR A 316 11.18 10.09 12.54
CA THR A 316 10.28 8.99 12.13
C THR A 316 10.57 8.50 10.70
N VAL A 317 10.86 9.41 9.78
CA VAL A 317 11.27 9.13 8.40
C VAL A 317 12.57 9.90 8.14
N PRO A 318 13.74 9.26 8.21
CA PRO A 318 15.00 9.88 7.86
C PRO A 318 14.94 10.48 6.47
N PRO A 319 15.34 11.76 6.30
CA PRO A 319 15.44 12.36 4.99
C PRO A 319 16.31 11.55 4.03
N ARG A 320 17.38 10.90 4.53
CA ARG A 320 18.23 9.99 3.75
C ARG A 320 17.43 8.86 3.09
N ILE A 321 16.50 8.25 3.82
CA ILE A 321 15.67 7.14 3.32
C ILE A 321 14.63 7.67 2.33
N PHE A 322 13.91 8.75 2.67
CA PHE A 322 12.90 9.31 1.77
C PHE A 322 13.49 9.82 0.46
N LEU A 323 14.68 10.44 0.50
CA LEU A 323 15.36 10.98 -0.67
C LEU A 323 16.01 9.90 -1.55
N GLN A 324 16.09 8.64 -1.09
CA GLN A 324 16.51 7.56 -1.98
C GLN A 324 15.54 7.46 -3.16
N ARG A 325 16.12 7.47 -4.37
CA ARG A 325 15.38 7.50 -5.63
C ARG A 325 14.27 6.45 -5.68
N THR A 326 14.63 5.20 -5.38
CA THR A 326 13.69 4.08 -5.40
C THR A 326 12.59 4.19 -4.34
N VAL A 327 12.86 4.78 -3.18
CA VAL A 327 11.88 4.89 -2.08
C VAL A 327 10.78 5.90 -2.39
N TRP A 328 11.13 7.13 -2.78
CA TRP A 328 10.09 8.11 -3.16
C TRP A 328 9.36 7.70 -4.43
N SER A 329 10.07 7.08 -5.39
CA SER A 329 9.47 6.56 -6.63
C SER A 329 8.46 5.46 -6.35
N SER A 330 8.81 4.53 -5.46
CA SER A 330 7.92 3.45 -4.99
C SER A 330 6.73 4.00 -4.18
N SER A 331 6.94 5.07 -3.42
CA SER A 331 5.88 5.74 -2.67
C SER A 331 4.86 6.42 -3.59
N LEU A 332 5.33 7.15 -4.61
CA LEU A 332 4.47 7.75 -5.64
C LEU A 332 3.69 6.69 -6.42
N PHE A 333 4.37 5.59 -6.79
CA PHE A 333 3.73 4.47 -7.45
C PHE A 333 2.66 3.82 -6.57
N GLY A 334 2.99 3.56 -5.30
CA GLY A 334 2.08 3.01 -4.30
C GLY A 334 0.85 3.89 -4.09
N PHE A 335 1.03 5.21 -4.00
CA PHE A 335 -0.05 6.19 -3.93
C PHE A 335 -1.03 6.09 -5.10
N CYS A 336 -0.50 6.07 -6.33
CA CYS A 336 -1.33 5.97 -7.53
C CYS A 336 -2.07 4.64 -7.61
N LEU A 337 -1.38 3.54 -7.30
CA LEU A 337 -1.95 2.20 -7.31
C LEU A 337 -3.05 2.03 -6.26
N GLY A 338 -2.81 2.48 -5.03
CA GLY A 338 -3.79 2.44 -3.95
C GLY A 338 -5.05 3.22 -4.33
N GLY A 339 -4.87 4.43 -4.88
CA GLY A 339 -5.95 5.26 -5.36
C GLY A 339 -6.82 4.58 -6.43
N ALA A 340 -6.19 3.99 -7.45
CA ALA A 340 -6.92 3.27 -8.50
C ALA A 340 -7.63 2.02 -7.97
N ALA A 341 -6.93 1.21 -7.17
CA ALA A 341 -7.39 -0.10 -6.73
C ALA A 341 -8.53 0.01 -5.72
N LEU A 342 -8.45 0.90 -4.72
CA LEU A 342 -9.54 1.03 -3.77
C LEU A 342 -10.78 1.65 -4.44
N SER A 343 -10.58 2.67 -5.28
CA SER A 343 -11.71 3.29 -5.97
C SER A 343 -12.43 2.32 -6.91
N SER A 344 -11.71 1.43 -7.61
CA SER A 344 -12.35 0.41 -8.44
C SER A 344 -13.18 -0.58 -7.62
N VAL A 345 -12.71 -0.98 -6.44
CA VAL A 345 -13.47 -1.84 -5.52
C VAL A 345 -14.76 -1.18 -5.02
N TYR A 346 -14.80 0.15 -4.87
CA TYR A 346 -16.01 0.87 -4.44
C TYR A 346 -17.02 1.09 -5.57
N PHE A 347 -16.57 1.54 -6.75
CA PHE A 347 -17.49 1.99 -7.82
C PHE A 347 -17.88 0.90 -8.81
N LEU A 348 -17.10 -0.16 -8.97
CA LEU A 348 -17.47 -1.26 -9.86
C LEU A 348 -18.71 -2.04 -9.37
N PRO A 349 -18.88 -2.34 -8.07
CA PRO A 349 -20.14 -2.90 -7.54
C PRO A 349 -21.34 -1.97 -7.75
N ILE A 350 -21.13 -0.65 -7.62
CA ILE A 350 -22.19 0.35 -7.87
C ILE A 350 -22.63 0.27 -9.33
N TRP A 351 -21.70 0.06 -10.28
CA TRP A 351 -22.05 -0.15 -11.68
C TRP A 351 -22.92 -1.39 -11.88
N PHE A 352 -22.58 -2.53 -11.28
CA PHE A 352 -23.41 -3.73 -11.38
C PHE A 352 -24.81 -3.52 -10.78
N GLN A 353 -24.91 -2.88 -9.62
CA GLN A 353 -26.20 -2.66 -8.97
C GLN A 353 -27.06 -1.61 -9.69
N ALA A 354 -26.49 -0.45 -10.01
CA ALA A 354 -27.21 0.64 -10.66
C ALA A 354 -27.52 0.34 -12.12
N VAL A 355 -26.52 -0.10 -12.89
CA VAL A 355 -26.61 -0.22 -14.35
C VAL A 355 -27.10 -1.60 -14.77
N LYS A 356 -26.55 -2.68 -14.21
CA LYS A 356 -27.01 -4.05 -14.51
C LYS A 356 -28.23 -4.48 -13.72
N GLY A 357 -28.63 -3.72 -12.69
CA GLY A 357 -29.84 -3.98 -11.92
C GLY A 357 -29.78 -5.26 -11.09
N VAL A 358 -28.56 -5.73 -10.76
CA VAL A 358 -28.38 -6.94 -9.96
C VAL A 358 -28.38 -6.63 -8.47
N SER A 359 -28.74 -7.62 -7.64
CA SER A 359 -28.69 -7.46 -6.19
C SER A 359 -27.24 -7.26 -5.68
N PRO A 360 -27.05 -6.68 -4.49
CA PRO A 360 -25.72 -6.52 -3.89
C PRO A 360 -24.94 -7.84 -3.79
N VAL A 361 -25.63 -8.95 -3.51
CA VAL A 361 -25.04 -10.30 -3.44
C VAL A 361 -24.50 -10.73 -4.80
N VAL A 362 -25.30 -10.59 -5.86
CA VAL A 362 -24.88 -10.94 -7.23
C VAL A 362 -23.76 -10.01 -7.71
N SER A 363 -23.84 -8.72 -7.37
CA SER A 363 -22.76 -7.77 -7.64
C SER A 363 -21.44 -8.19 -7.00
N GLY A 364 -21.45 -8.73 -5.77
CA GLY A 364 -20.26 -9.27 -5.13
C GLY A 364 -19.69 -10.47 -5.89
N PHE A 365 -20.53 -11.40 -6.33
CA PHE A 365 -20.09 -12.52 -7.19
C PHE A 365 -19.52 -12.05 -8.53
N MET A 366 -20.07 -10.98 -9.11
CA MET A 366 -19.57 -10.39 -10.35
C MET A 366 -18.20 -9.70 -10.20
N MET A 367 -17.71 -9.47 -8.98
CA MET A 367 -16.35 -8.98 -8.70
C MET A 367 -15.30 -10.10 -8.67
N LEU A 368 -15.68 -11.38 -8.66
CA LEU A 368 -14.72 -12.48 -8.61
C LEU A 368 -13.65 -12.45 -9.71
N PRO A 369 -13.95 -12.07 -10.97
CA PRO A 369 -12.93 -12.03 -12.03
C PRO A 369 -11.75 -11.11 -11.71
N ILE A 370 -11.99 -9.89 -11.19
CA ILE A 370 -10.91 -8.97 -10.83
C ILE A 370 -10.11 -9.49 -9.64
N LEU A 371 -10.77 -10.08 -8.63
CA LEU A 371 -10.14 -10.56 -7.41
C LEU A 371 -9.28 -11.82 -7.62
N ILE A 372 -9.81 -12.79 -8.39
CA ILE A 372 -9.09 -14.03 -8.73
C ILE A 372 -7.89 -13.70 -9.63
N SER A 373 -8.08 -12.84 -10.64
CA SER A 373 -6.99 -12.42 -11.50
C SER A 373 -5.89 -11.71 -10.71
N PHE A 374 -6.26 -10.80 -9.81
CA PHE A 374 -5.32 -10.15 -8.89
C PHE A 374 -4.49 -11.15 -8.09
N ALA A 375 -5.14 -12.13 -7.44
CA ALA A 375 -4.46 -13.12 -6.61
C ALA A 375 -3.51 -14.03 -7.40
N LEU A 376 -3.94 -14.50 -8.59
CA LEU A 376 -3.11 -15.36 -9.43
C LEU A 376 -1.91 -14.59 -10.00
N VAL A 377 -2.14 -13.37 -10.48
CA VAL A 377 -1.10 -12.57 -11.12
C VAL A 377 -0.14 -11.98 -10.08
N SER A 378 -0.56 -11.73 -8.83
CA SER A 378 0.36 -11.31 -7.77
C SER A 378 1.41 -12.37 -7.43
N VAL A 379 1.02 -13.64 -7.42
CA VAL A 379 1.94 -14.79 -7.23
C VAL A 379 2.82 -14.94 -8.47
N LEU A 380 2.23 -14.93 -9.67
CA LEU A 380 2.97 -15.03 -10.93
C LEU A 380 4.02 -13.91 -11.04
N SER A 381 3.66 -12.69 -10.67
CA SER A 381 4.57 -11.55 -10.67
C SER A 381 5.76 -11.77 -9.73
N GLY A 382 5.54 -12.31 -8.53
CA GLY A 382 6.62 -12.68 -7.60
C GLY A 382 7.57 -13.74 -8.18
N ILE A 383 7.03 -14.76 -8.86
CA ILE A 383 7.82 -15.78 -9.58
C ILE A 383 8.63 -15.12 -10.71
N LEU A 384 7.99 -14.32 -11.54
CA LEU A 384 8.62 -13.69 -12.70
C LEU A 384 9.72 -12.71 -12.28
N VAL A 385 9.56 -11.97 -11.18
CA VAL A 385 10.63 -11.12 -10.63
C VAL A 385 11.80 -11.98 -10.10
N THR A 386 11.49 -13.10 -9.44
CA THR A 386 12.52 -14.06 -8.96
C THR A 386 13.33 -14.62 -10.15
N VAL A 387 12.67 -14.89 -11.28
CA VAL A 387 13.28 -15.47 -12.49
C VAL A 387 13.94 -14.42 -13.40
N ALA A 388 13.39 -13.22 -13.52
CA ALA A 388 13.95 -12.14 -14.33
C ALA A 388 15.04 -11.37 -13.57
N GLY A 389 14.94 -11.30 -12.25
CA GLY A 389 15.83 -10.53 -11.39
C GLY A 389 15.49 -9.04 -11.28
N TYR A 390 14.51 -8.52 -12.01
CA TYR A 390 14.14 -7.10 -12.01
C TYR A 390 12.66 -6.90 -11.70
N TYR A 391 12.33 -5.89 -10.89
CA TYR A 391 10.96 -5.52 -10.51
C TYR A 391 10.34 -4.44 -11.41
N THR A 392 11.17 -3.53 -11.97
CA THR A 392 10.73 -2.37 -12.75
C THR A 392 9.88 -2.70 -13.99
N PRO A 393 10.20 -3.73 -14.80
CA PRO A 393 9.35 -4.10 -15.93
C PRO A 393 7.91 -4.47 -15.53
N PHE A 394 7.75 -5.11 -14.37
CA PHE A 394 6.43 -5.51 -13.86
C PHE A 394 5.66 -4.33 -13.27
N MET A 395 6.36 -3.30 -12.73
CA MET A 395 5.73 -2.02 -12.38
C MET A 395 5.14 -1.33 -13.61
N LEU A 396 5.89 -1.29 -14.71
CA LEU A 396 5.44 -0.71 -15.98
C LEU A 396 4.26 -1.48 -16.57
N ALA A 397 4.38 -2.82 -16.64
CA ALA A 397 3.29 -3.68 -17.12
C ALA A 397 2.02 -3.50 -16.29
N GLY A 398 2.15 -3.47 -14.97
CA GLY A 398 1.03 -3.25 -14.06
C GLY A 398 0.34 -1.90 -14.28
N THR A 399 1.12 -0.84 -14.49
CA THR A 399 0.59 0.50 -14.80
C THR A 399 -0.22 0.50 -16.09
N VAL A 400 0.37 -0.03 -17.17
CA VAL A 400 -0.25 -0.05 -18.51
C VAL A 400 -1.55 -0.86 -18.49
N PHE A 401 -1.53 -2.04 -17.86
CA PHE A 401 -2.70 -2.90 -17.77
C PHE A 401 -3.81 -2.26 -16.92
N CYS A 402 -3.48 -1.68 -15.76
CA CYS A 402 -4.47 -0.96 -14.94
C CYS A 402 -5.08 0.22 -15.69
N SER A 403 -4.25 1.11 -16.26
CA SER A 403 -4.74 2.30 -16.95
C SER A 403 -5.61 1.94 -18.15
N PHE A 404 -5.20 0.94 -18.92
CA PHE A 404 -5.94 0.48 -20.09
C PHE A 404 -7.23 -0.23 -19.69
N ALA A 405 -7.20 -1.11 -18.69
CA ALA A 405 -8.40 -1.81 -18.21
C ALA A 405 -9.46 -0.86 -17.66
N TYR A 406 -9.07 0.12 -16.83
CA TYR A 406 -10.02 1.13 -16.34
C TYR A 406 -10.51 2.06 -17.45
N GLY A 407 -9.65 2.35 -18.45
CA GLY A 407 -10.07 3.03 -19.68
C GLY A 407 -11.15 2.24 -20.44
N LEU A 408 -10.98 0.93 -20.59
CA LEU A 408 -12.00 0.06 -21.19
C LEU A 408 -13.27 -0.03 -20.35
N MET A 409 -13.17 -0.10 -19.02
CA MET A 409 -14.35 -0.05 -18.14
C MET A 409 -15.15 1.23 -18.34
N SER A 410 -14.51 2.36 -18.65
CA SER A 410 -15.22 3.62 -18.92
C SER A 410 -16.11 3.58 -20.18
N THR A 411 -15.84 2.68 -21.12
CA THR A 411 -16.65 2.50 -22.33
C THR A 411 -17.81 1.53 -22.13
N ALA A 412 -17.94 0.94 -20.94
CA ALA A 412 -19.03 0.03 -20.63
C ALA A 412 -20.39 0.76 -20.68
N THR A 413 -21.34 0.09 -21.30
CA THR A 413 -22.73 0.50 -21.48
C THR A 413 -23.68 -0.49 -20.78
N PRO A 414 -24.95 -0.12 -20.57
CA PRO A 414 -25.95 -1.03 -20.03
C PRO A 414 -26.05 -2.36 -20.79
N ASP A 415 -25.83 -2.35 -22.11
CA ASP A 415 -25.90 -3.53 -22.98
C ASP A 415 -24.60 -4.33 -23.08
N THR A 416 -23.53 -3.89 -22.41
CA THR A 416 -22.21 -4.55 -22.49
C THR A 416 -22.31 -6.01 -22.06
N SER A 417 -21.83 -6.92 -22.93
CA SER A 417 -21.93 -8.36 -22.70
C SER A 417 -21.14 -8.82 -21.47
N MET A 418 -21.54 -9.95 -20.89
CA MET A 418 -20.82 -10.57 -19.77
C MET A 418 -19.34 -10.80 -20.07
N LEU A 419 -19.06 -11.38 -21.24
CA LEU A 419 -17.69 -11.69 -21.64
C LEU A 419 -16.81 -10.42 -21.69
N THR A 420 -17.38 -9.30 -22.16
CA THR A 420 -16.66 -8.03 -22.31
C THR A 420 -16.27 -7.45 -20.95
N TRP A 421 -17.21 -7.28 -20.02
CA TRP A 421 -16.88 -6.69 -18.71
C TRP A 421 -16.06 -7.65 -17.84
N VAL A 422 -16.21 -8.97 -17.98
CA VAL A 422 -15.33 -9.97 -17.35
C VAL A 422 -13.90 -9.81 -17.87
N GLY A 423 -13.71 -9.64 -19.18
CA GLY A 423 -12.40 -9.39 -19.78
C GLY A 423 -11.73 -8.14 -19.24
N TYR A 424 -12.49 -7.04 -19.07
CA TYR A 424 -11.97 -5.80 -18.49
C TYR A 424 -11.51 -5.99 -17.03
N GLN A 425 -12.28 -6.74 -16.24
CA GLN A 425 -11.93 -7.06 -14.86
C GLN A 425 -10.67 -7.93 -14.74
N ILE A 426 -10.53 -8.94 -15.59
CA ILE A 426 -9.33 -9.80 -15.61
C ILE A 426 -8.10 -8.94 -15.93
N LEU A 427 -8.22 -8.01 -16.87
CA LEU A 427 -7.10 -7.14 -17.21
C LEU A 427 -6.74 -6.17 -16.08
N ALA A 428 -7.75 -5.60 -15.41
CA ALA A 428 -7.55 -4.74 -14.24
C ALA A 428 -6.90 -5.50 -13.08
N GLY A 429 -7.38 -6.71 -12.79
CA GLY A 429 -6.84 -7.59 -11.75
C GLY A 429 -5.40 -7.99 -12.05
N ALA A 430 -5.10 -8.35 -13.30
CA ALA A 430 -3.74 -8.65 -13.74
C ALA A 430 -2.80 -7.45 -13.57
N GLY A 431 -3.23 -6.26 -13.99
CA GLY A 431 -2.45 -5.03 -13.79
C GLY A 431 -2.16 -4.75 -12.32
N ALA A 432 -3.17 -4.85 -11.46
CA ALA A 432 -3.03 -4.64 -10.02
C ALA A 432 -2.12 -5.70 -9.38
N GLY A 433 -2.22 -6.97 -9.82
CA GLY A 433 -1.39 -8.07 -9.37
C GLY A 433 0.08 -7.87 -9.71
N PHE A 434 0.39 -7.42 -10.94
CA PHE A 434 1.75 -7.06 -11.34
C PHE A 434 2.30 -5.87 -10.57
N ALA A 435 1.47 -4.88 -10.22
CA ALA A 435 1.90 -3.64 -9.59
C ALA A 435 2.12 -3.75 -8.07
N THR A 436 1.24 -4.44 -7.35
CA THR A 436 1.07 -4.31 -5.89
C THR A 436 2.32 -4.61 -5.08
N ASN A 437 3.07 -5.65 -5.44
CA ASN A 437 4.21 -6.09 -4.64
C ASN A 437 5.54 -5.43 -5.04
N GLN A 438 5.61 -4.79 -6.22
CA GLN A 438 6.89 -4.37 -6.80
C GLN A 438 7.49 -3.17 -6.06
N CYS A 439 6.66 -2.20 -5.68
CA CYS A 439 7.12 -1.06 -4.88
C CYS A 439 7.70 -1.49 -3.51
N LEU A 440 7.15 -2.55 -2.92
CA LEU A 440 7.64 -3.10 -1.65
C LEU A 440 8.95 -3.90 -1.84
N ILE A 441 9.03 -4.69 -2.92
CA ILE A 441 10.26 -5.41 -3.29
C ILE A 441 11.38 -4.42 -3.60
N ALA A 442 11.09 -3.36 -4.33
CA ALA A 442 12.05 -2.33 -4.72
C ALA A 442 12.76 -1.74 -3.49
N VAL A 443 11.99 -1.38 -2.47
CA VAL A 443 12.50 -0.86 -1.20
C VAL A 443 13.36 -1.89 -0.48
N GLN A 444 12.97 -3.17 -0.45
CA GLN A 444 13.75 -4.25 0.16
C GLN A 444 15.08 -4.54 -0.55
N VAL A 445 15.23 -4.13 -1.82
CA VAL A 445 16.46 -4.30 -2.60
C VAL A 445 17.43 -3.14 -2.38
N VAL A 446 16.94 -1.92 -2.14
CA VAL A 446 17.79 -0.71 -2.05
C VAL A 446 18.17 -0.29 -0.64
N LEU A 447 17.41 -0.73 0.37
CA LEU A 447 17.65 -0.37 1.77
C LEU A 447 18.42 -1.45 2.51
N ASP A 448 19.24 -0.98 3.46
CA ASP A 448 19.88 -1.81 4.45
C ASP A 448 18.82 -2.47 5.37
N THR A 449 19.14 -3.63 5.94
CA THR A 449 18.20 -4.44 6.72
C THR A 449 17.49 -3.65 7.84
N ASP A 450 18.19 -2.73 8.49
CA ASP A 450 17.67 -1.90 9.58
C ASP A 450 16.71 -0.80 9.08
N ASP A 451 16.83 -0.40 7.81
CA ASP A 451 16.02 0.66 7.18
C ASP A 451 14.79 0.11 6.43
N ILE A 452 14.81 -1.18 6.04
CA ILE A 452 13.69 -1.86 5.37
C ILE A 452 12.33 -1.62 6.06
N PRO A 453 12.20 -1.73 7.40
CA PRO A 453 10.93 -1.48 8.07
C PRO A 453 10.39 -0.05 7.84
N THR A 454 11.29 0.95 7.88
CA THR A 454 10.93 2.36 7.73
C THR A 454 10.48 2.65 6.29
N GLY A 455 11.24 2.18 5.29
CA GLY A 455 10.88 2.34 3.89
C GLY A 455 9.60 1.60 3.49
N THR A 456 9.39 0.40 4.04
CA THR A 456 8.18 -0.41 3.80
C THR A 456 6.95 0.30 4.34
N ALA A 457 7.00 0.80 5.58
CA ALA A 457 5.93 1.57 6.19
C ALA A 457 5.61 2.84 5.39
N LEU A 458 6.63 3.52 4.86
CA LEU A 458 6.48 4.71 4.03
C LEU A 458 5.70 4.44 2.73
N VAL A 459 6.13 3.44 1.95
CA VAL A 459 5.43 3.06 0.70
C VAL A 459 4.00 2.66 0.98
N PHE A 460 3.77 1.89 2.05
CA PHE A 460 2.44 1.43 2.42
C PHE A 460 1.54 2.57 2.90
N PHE A 461 2.07 3.52 3.68
CA PHE A 461 1.36 4.73 4.08
C PHE A 461 0.87 5.51 2.86
N PHE A 462 1.76 5.79 1.90
CA PHE A 462 1.39 6.49 0.67
C PHE A 462 0.35 5.73 -0.14
N ARG A 463 0.42 4.40 -0.16
CA ARG A 463 -0.62 3.56 -0.78
C ARG A 463 -1.99 3.77 -0.15
N ILE A 464 -2.10 3.69 1.18
CA ILE A 464 -3.38 3.92 1.88
C ILE A 464 -3.86 5.37 1.71
N LEU A 465 -2.93 6.33 1.77
CA LEU A 465 -3.22 7.74 1.55
C LEU A 465 -3.84 7.99 0.17
N GLY A 466 -3.24 7.39 -0.86
CA GLY A 466 -3.77 7.43 -2.23
C GLY A 466 -5.16 6.81 -2.31
N SER A 467 -5.37 5.65 -1.68
CA SER A 467 -6.68 5.02 -1.60
C SER A 467 -7.76 5.94 -1.01
N ALA A 468 -7.47 6.60 0.11
CA ALA A 468 -8.43 7.49 0.76
C ALA A 468 -8.76 8.73 -0.08
N ILE A 469 -7.72 9.41 -0.60
CA ILE A 469 -7.90 10.64 -1.40
C ILE A 469 -8.69 10.34 -2.68
N PHE A 470 -8.32 9.29 -3.42
CA PHE A 470 -8.96 9.00 -4.70
C PHE A 470 -10.37 8.45 -4.55
N VAL A 471 -10.70 7.73 -3.47
CA VAL A 471 -12.10 7.35 -3.20
C VAL A 471 -12.96 8.60 -3.03
N SER A 472 -12.52 9.59 -2.25
CA SER A 472 -13.24 10.86 -2.09
C SER A 472 -13.35 11.67 -3.39
N ILE A 473 -12.27 11.73 -4.18
CA ILE A 473 -12.30 12.38 -5.51
C ILE A 473 -13.32 11.67 -6.42
N SER A 474 -13.30 10.34 -6.41
CA SER A 474 -14.17 9.50 -7.25
C SER A 474 -15.64 9.64 -6.88
N ASP A 475 -15.94 9.76 -5.58
CA ASP A 475 -17.27 10.03 -5.06
C ASP A 475 -17.75 11.44 -5.47
N CYS A 476 -16.89 12.45 -5.33
CA CYS A 476 -17.19 13.80 -5.78
C CYS A 476 -17.47 13.87 -7.29
N VAL A 477 -16.66 13.18 -8.11
CA VAL A 477 -16.86 13.09 -9.56
C VAL A 477 -18.18 12.37 -9.88
N PHE A 478 -18.44 11.23 -9.23
CA PHE A 478 -19.66 10.44 -9.42
C PHE A 478 -20.90 11.27 -9.08
N THR A 479 -20.97 11.85 -7.88
CA THR A 479 -22.13 12.60 -7.39
C THR A 479 -22.40 13.85 -8.22
N ASN A 480 -21.36 14.64 -8.55
CA ASN A 480 -21.51 15.83 -9.37
C ASN A 480 -21.95 15.49 -10.80
N LYS A 481 -21.38 14.45 -11.41
CA LYS A 481 -21.76 14.03 -12.75
C LYS A 481 -23.15 13.40 -12.79
N LEU A 482 -23.52 12.63 -11.78
CA LEU A 482 -24.86 12.07 -11.67
C LEU A 482 -25.90 13.18 -11.57
N ARG A 483 -25.69 14.16 -10.67
CA ARG A 483 -26.58 15.34 -10.56
C ARG A 483 -26.69 16.08 -11.91
N GLN A 484 -25.55 16.35 -12.56
CA GLN A 484 -25.54 17.02 -13.86
C GLN A 484 -26.33 16.24 -14.92
N LEU A 485 -26.13 14.93 -15.02
CA LEU A 485 -26.78 14.09 -16.03
C LEU A 485 -28.28 13.88 -15.72
N LEU A 486 -28.68 13.83 -14.45
CA LEU A 486 -30.09 13.76 -14.06
C LEU A 486 -30.83 15.03 -14.46
N LEU A 487 -30.24 16.21 -14.23
CA LEU A 487 -30.84 17.50 -14.65
C LEU A 487 -31.04 17.61 -16.16
N VAL A 488 -30.18 16.96 -16.96
CA VAL A 488 -30.26 16.97 -18.42
C VAL A 488 -31.23 15.90 -18.94
N ASN A 489 -31.13 14.67 -18.41
CA ASN A 489 -31.85 13.51 -18.94
C ASN A 489 -33.27 13.39 -18.38
N VAL A 490 -33.51 13.86 -17.16
CA VAL A 490 -34.80 13.76 -16.46
C VAL A 490 -35.09 15.05 -15.67
N PRO A 491 -35.31 16.19 -16.35
CA PRO A 491 -35.48 17.50 -15.71
C PRO A 491 -36.73 17.61 -14.82
N SER A 492 -37.68 16.69 -14.96
CA SER A 492 -38.91 16.60 -14.17
C SER A 492 -38.71 16.02 -12.77
N LEU A 493 -37.59 15.34 -12.50
CA LEU A 493 -37.29 14.73 -11.21
C LEU A 493 -36.24 15.52 -10.46
N ASP A 494 -36.42 15.64 -9.14
CA ASP A 494 -35.40 16.20 -8.27
C ASP A 494 -34.23 15.21 -8.13
N PRO A 495 -33.01 15.57 -8.56
CA PRO A 495 -31.84 14.71 -8.44
C PRO A 495 -31.54 14.29 -6.99
N ASP A 496 -31.90 15.13 -6.02
CA ASP A 496 -31.65 14.86 -4.60
C ASP A 496 -32.51 13.69 -4.08
N VAL A 497 -33.70 13.46 -4.65
CA VAL A 497 -34.54 12.29 -4.32
C VAL A 497 -33.89 11.00 -4.82
N ILE A 498 -33.35 11.02 -6.05
CA ILE A 498 -32.70 9.86 -6.67
C ILE A 498 -31.38 9.53 -5.96
N LEU A 499 -30.58 10.55 -5.63
CA LEU A 499 -29.34 10.39 -4.88
C LEU A 499 -29.59 9.79 -3.48
N LYS A 500 -30.65 10.23 -2.80
CA LYS A 500 -31.04 9.69 -1.47
C LYS A 500 -31.58 8.26 -1.55
N ALA A 501 -32.30 7.90 -2.60
CA ALA A 501 -32.76 6.53 -2.82
C ALA A 501 -31.59 5.57 -3.11
N GLY A 502 -30.51 6.09 -3.69
CA GLY A 502 -29.28 5.35 -3.94
C GLY A 502 -29.36 4.41 -5.14
N ALA A 503 -28.21 3.81 -5.46
CA ALA A 503 -27.99 3.00 -6.66
C ALA A 503 -28.93 1.80 -6.82
N THR A 504 -29.43 1.24 -5.72
CA THR A 504 -30.22 0.01 -5.72
C THR A 504 -31.72 0.30 -5.72
N ASN A 505 -32.17 1.28 -4.93
CA ASN A 505 -33.59 1.54 -4.68
C ASN A 505 -34.17 2.70 -5.51
N PHE A 506 -33.37 3.36 -6.37
CA PHE A 506 -33.91 4.42 -7.22
C PHE A 506 -35.05 3.94 -8.12
N ARG A 507 -35.08 2.65 -8.45
CA ARG A 507 -36.15 2.02 -9.26
C ARG A 507 -37.51 2.03 -8.55
N ASP A 508 -37.53 2.10 -7.23
CA ASP A 508 -38.77 2.11 -6.43
C ASP A 508 -39.38 3.52 -6.34
N VAL A 509 -38.58 4.57 -6.57
CA VAL A 509 -38.99 5.97 -6.47
C VAL A 509 -39.12 6.67 -7.82
N VAL A 510 -38.69 6.03 -8.91
CA VAL A 510 -38.73 6.57 -10.28
C VAL A 510 -39.74 5.78 -11.12
N SER A 511 -40.57 6.52 -11.86
CA SER A 511 -41.55 5.93 -12.78
C SER A 511 -40.87 5.02 -13.82
N LEU A 512 -41.54 3.95 -14.24
CA LEU A 512 -40.99 3.01 -15.25
C LEU A 512 -40.57 3.71 -16.55
N ALA A 513 -41.20 4.85 -16.89
CA ALA A 513 -40.89 5.62 -18.09
C ALA A 513 -39.54 6.37 -17.98
N ASP A 514 -39.18 6.85 -16.79
CA ASP A 514 -37.97 7.65 -16.56
C ASP A 514 -36.76 6.80 -16.18
N GLN A 515 -36.97 5.54 -15.77
CA GLN A 515 -35.92 4.61 -15.35
C GLN A 515 -34.77 4.45 -16.37
N PRO A 516 -35.00 4.32 -17.69
CA PRO A 516 -33.91 4.22 -18.67
C PRO A 516 -33.01 5.47 -18.69
N ALA A 517 -33.60 6.66 -18.55
CA ALA A 517 -32.87 7.93 -18.56
C ALA A 517 -32.05 8.13 -17.28
N VAL A 518 -32.60 7.73 -16.12
CA VAL A 518 -31.86 7.67 -14.85
C VAL A 518 -30.72 6.66 -14.92
N LEU A 519 -30.96 5.48 -15.50
CA LEU A 519 -29.93 4.45 -15.69
C LEU A 519 -28.78 4.94 -16.59
N ALA A 520 -29.10 5.65 -17.68
CA ALA A 520 -28.10 6.29 -18.52
C ALA A 520 -27.28 7.34 -17.77
N ALA A 521 -27.91 8.12 -16.87
CA ALA A 521 -27.21 9.07 -16.01
C ALA A 521 -26.25 8.37 -15.02
N TYR A 522 -26.68 7.28 -14.38
CA TYR A 522 -25.83 6.44 -13.53
C TYR A 522 -24.65 5.86 -14.32
N ASN A 523 -24.89 5.25 -15.48
CA ASN A 523 -23.81 4.72 -16.32
C ASN A 523 -22.82 5.80 -16.71
N GLY A 524 -23.31 6.95 -17.18
CA GLY A 524 -22.46 8.08 -17.58
C GLY A 524 -21.61 8.62 -16.43
N ALA A 525 -22.19 8.75 -15.22
CA ALA A 525 -21.46 9.19 -14.03
C ALA A 525 -20.34 8.21 -13.65
N ILE A 526 -20.66 6.92 -13.57
CA ILE A 526 -19.69 5.88 -13.20
C ILE A 526 -18.61 5.71 -14.27
N SER A 527 -18.95 5.81 -15.56
CA SER A 527 -17.98 5.84 -16.65
C SER A 527 -16.95 6.96 -16.47
N LYS A 528 -17.37 8.16 -16.03
CA LYS A 528 -16.42 9.24 -15.72
C LYS A 528 -15.56 8.93 -14.50
N THR A 529 -16.10 8.23 -13.52
CA THR A 529 -15.34 7.75 -12.37
C THR A 529 -14.26 6.73 -12.77
N PHE A 530 -14.56 5.81 -13.70
CA PHE A 530 -13.55 4.88 -14.24
C PHE A 530 -12.40 5.59 -14.96
N ILE A 531 -12.65 6.73 -15.61
CA ILE A 531 -11.58 7.55 -16.21
C ILE A 531 -10.63 8.08 -15.14
N VAL A 532 -11.12 8.46 -13.96
CA VAL A 532 -10.25 8.88 -12.84
C VAL A 532 -9.27 7.76 -12.48
N PHE A 533 -9.74 6.50 -12.43
CA PHE A 533 -8.90 5.34 -12.12
C PHE A 533 -7.86 5.09 -13.21
N ALA A 534 -8.24 5.27 -14.46
CA ALA A 534 -7.35 5.15 -15.61
C ALA A 534 -6.24 6.20 -15.57
N VAL A 535 -6.61 7.46 -15.30
CA VAL A 535 -5.67 8.58 -15.22
C VAL A 535 -4.70 8.41 -14.05
N VAL A 536 -5.19 8.12 -12.83
CA VAL A 536 -4.28 7.92 -11.69
C VAL A 536 -3.37 6.71 -11.89
N SER A 537 -3.87 5.62 -12.48
CA SER A 537 -3.03 4.48 -12.85
C SER A 537 -1.93 4.89 -13.84
N ALA A 538 -2.28 5.66 -14.87
CA ALA A 538 -1.33 6.15 -15.87
C ALA A 538 -0.28 7.10 -15.26
N VAL A 539 -0.66 7.99 -14.35
CA VAL A 539 0.25 8.86 -13.58
C VAL A 539 1.26 8.04 -12.77
N GLY A 540 0.86 6.85 -12.31
CA GLY A 540 1.76 5.88 -11.67
C GLY A 540 2.99 5.50 -12.50
N ILE A 541 2.96 5.70 -13.83
CA ILE A 541 4.11 5.43 -14.71
C ILE A 541 5.32 6.28 -14.34
N MET A 542 5.12 7.49 -13.80
CA MET A 542 6.22 8.34 -13.33
C MET A 542 6.98 7.69 -12.17
N GLY A 543 6.26 7.05 -11.25
CA GLY A 543 6.85 6.28 -10.15
C GLY A 543 7.45 4.94 -10.62
N ALA A 544 7.02 4.38 -11.75
CA ALA A 544 7.65 3.19 -12.33
C ALA A 544 8.94 3.53 -13.09
N LEU A 545 8.93 4.59 -13.92
CA LEU A 545 10.08 5.03 -14.71
C LEU A 545 11.19 5.64 -13.85
N SER A 546 10.82 6.27 -12.73
CA SER A 546 11.78 6.85 -11.80
C SER A 546 12.46 5.79 -10.92
N ALA A 547 11.97 4.55 -10.86
CA ALA A 547 12.56 3.50 -10.04
C ALA A 547 13.90 3.02 -10.64
N GLU A 548 14.88 2.75 -9.78
CA GLU A 548 16.18 2.27 -10.23
C GLU A 548 16.08 0.82 -10.74
N TRP A 549 16.78 0.50 -11.82
CA TRP A 549 16.80 -0.86 -12.37
C TRP A 549 17.83 -1.72 -11.62
N LYS A 550 17.58 -1.98 -10.33
CA LYS A 550 18.43 -2.83 -9.51
C LYS A 550 17.95 -4.28 -9.54
N SER A 551 18.93 -5.19 -9.63
CA SER A 551 18.66 -6.61 -9.69
C SER A 551 18.55 -7.22 -8.29
N VAL A 552 17.51 -8.02 -8.08
CA VAL A 552 17.31 -8.85 -6.88
C VAL A 552 18.39 -9.95 -6.78
N ARG A 553 19.14 -10.21 -7.88
CA ARG A 553 20.18 -11.24 -7.96
C ARG A 553 21.60 -10.72 -7.74
N ALA A 554 21.82 -9.40 -7.75
CA ALA A 554 23.17 -8.83 -7.73
C ALA A 554 23.94 -9.11 -6.42
N SER A 555 23.26 -9.44 -5.32
CA SER A 555 23.94 -9.88 -4.08
C SER A 555 24.75 -11.19 -4.27
N LYS A 556 24.42 -12.00 -5.29
CA LYS A 556 25.06 -13.30 -5.56
C LYS A 556 26.49 -13.19 -6.12
N GLU A 557 26.80 -12.08 -6.79
CA GLU A 557 28.15 -11.82 -7.31
C GLU A 557 29.06 -11.32 -6.18
N LEU A 558 28.53 -10.46 -5.29
CA LEU A 558 29.24 -9.94 -4.13
C LEU A 558 29.43 -10.95 -2.99
N SER A 559 28.57 -11.98 -2.87
CA SER A 559 28.73 -13.05 -1.89
C SER A 559 29.59 -14.23 -2.37
N LYS A 560 30.06 -14.17 -3.63
CA LYS A 560 30.93 -15.18 -4.25
C LYS A 560 32.35 -14.68 -4.49
N LEU A 561 32.53 -13.36 -4.47
CA LEU A 561 33.80 -12.66 -4.34
C LEU A 561 34.13 -12.54 -2.85
#